data_AF-A0A1J4SZI9-F1
#
_entry.id   AF-A0A1J4SZI9-F1
#
_cell.length_a   1.000
_cell.length_b   1.000
_cell.length_c   1.000
_cell.angle_alpha   90.00
_cell.angle_beta   90.00
_cell.angle_gamma   90.00
#
_symmetry.space_group_name_H-M   'P 1'
#
loop_
_entity.id
_entity.type
_entity.pdbx_description
1 polymer ?
#
loop_
_entity_poly.entity_id
_entity_poly.type
_entity_poly.pdbx_seq_one_letter_code
_entity_poly.pdbx_strand_id
1 'polypeptide(L)'
;MWRSLAISFLSFPFSLPAFFIGWALRDLRFGLLAGAVVFTGFFIAALVSLFFVKTYNYFDAALPPVFAVLWSLALAPFSFGASLFSAPAFISAGFMLGACMVLAKRYETGIKWLAFPVLVFIYEMLPVNIPGPVDDTFAVAGSVGSVLLQFMRSALPQILKEQAGKRNA
;
A
#
# COMPACT_ATOMS: atom_id res chain seq x y z
N MET A 1 15.27 7.10 -7.04
CA MET A 1 14.37 8.27 -7.12
C MET A 1 13.54 8.29 -8.39
N TRP A 2 14.09 8.41 -9.60
CA TRP A 2 13.25 8.42 -10.81
C TRP A 2 12.53 7.10 -11.09
N ARG A 3 13.05 5.95 -10.65
CA ARG A 3 12.49 4.64 -11.03
C ARG A 3 11.12 4.37 -10.40
N SER A 4 10.95 4.49 -9.08
CA SER A 4 9.65 4.27 -8.43
C SER A 4 8.62 5.33 -8.84
N LEU A 5 9.04 6.59 -8.91
CA LEU A 5 8.22 7.70 -9.38
C LEU A 5 7.86 7.54 -10.87
N ALA A 6 8.78 7.08 -11.71
CA ALA A 6 8.51 6.76 -13.11
C ALA A 6 7.60 5.56 -13.22
N ILE A 7 7.71 4.52 -12.38
CA ILE A 7 6.78 3.38 -12.44
C ILE A 7 5.36 3.81 -12.02
N SER A 8 5.21 4.65 -10.98
CA SER A 8 3.92 5.24 -10.59
C SER A 8 3.42 6.32 -11.56
N PHE A 9 4.31 7.02 -12.27
CA PHE A 9 3.95 7.98 -13.30
C PHE A 9 3.68 7.30 -14.64
N LEU A 10 4.27 6.13 -14.90
CA LEU A 10 4.03 5.25 -16.06
C LEU A 10 2.75 4.45 -15.86
N SER A 11 2.33 4.17 -14.62
CA SER A 11 1.06 3.48 -14.39
C SER A 11 -0.11 4.26 -14.98
N PHE A 12 -0.13 5.59 -14.89
CA PHE A 12 -1.15 6.47 -15.49
C PHE A 12 -1.26 6.42 -17.02
N PRO A 13 -0.19 6.62 -17.82
CA PRO A 13 -0.23 6.55 -19.27
C PRO A 13 -0.47 5.14 -19.81
N PHE A 14 -0.38 4.08 -19.01
CA PHE A 14 -0.80 2.73 -19.42
C PHE A 14 -2.22 2.37 -18.96
N SER A 15 -2.63 2.83 -17.78
CA SER A 15 -3.98 2.55 -17.24
C SER A 15 -5.07 3.39 -17.91
N LEU A 16 -4.79 4.63 -18.32
CA LEU A 16 -5.74 5.46 -19.07
C LEU A 16 -6.07 4.88 -20.45
N PRO A 17 -5.10 4.50 -21.30
CA PRO A 17 -5.40 3.80 -22.55
C PRO A 17 -6.10 2.47 -22.33
N ALA A 18 -5.69 1.69 -21.32
CA ALA A 18 -6.38 0.43 -21.00
C ALA A 18 -7.85 0.67 -20.63
N PHE A 19 -8.14 1.74 -19.90
CA PHE A 19 -9.50 2.18 -19.61
C PHE A 19 -10.28 2.51 -20.88
N PHE A 20 -9.73 3.36 -21.76
CA PHE A 20 -10.42 3.75 -23.00
C PHE A 20 -10.60 2.58 -23.96
N ILE A 21 -9.61 1.70 -24.08
CA ILE A 21 -9.70 0.47 -24.89
C ILE A 21 -10.78 -0.44 -24.33
N GLY A 22 -10.77 -0.72 -23.01
CA GLY A 22 -11.79 -1.56 -22.39
C GLY A 22 -13.20 -0.96 -22.53
N TRP A 23 -13.33 0.35 -22.37
CA TRP A 23 -14.61 1.03 -22.54
C TRP A 23 -15.11 0.93 -24.00
N ALA A 24 -14.22 1.16 -24.98
CA ALA A 24 -14.56 1.06 -26.40
C ALA A 24 -14.93 -0.36 -26.83
N LEU A 25 -14.36 -1.39 -26.21
CA LEU A 25 -14.60 -2.79 -26.57
C LEU A 25 -15.93 -3.34 -26.05
N ARG A 26 -16.46 -2.82 -24.93
CA ARG A 26 -17.66 -3.39 -24.30
C ARG A 26 -18.54 -2.36 -23.60
N ASP A 27 -18.11 -1.87 -22.45
CA ASP A 27 -18.88 -0.96 -21.61
C ASP A 27 -17.99 -0.25 -20.58
N LEU A 28 -18.52 0.79 -19.92
CA LEU A 28 -17.77 1.60 -18.97
C LEU A 28 -17.19 0.76 -17.81
N ARG A 29 -17.89 -0.29 -17.37
CA ARG A 29 -17.41 -1.17 -16.29
C ARG A 29 -16.22 -1.99 -16.77
N PHE A 30 -16.25 -2.50 -18.00
CA PHE A 30 -15.11 -3.21 -18.56
C PHE A 30 -13.89 -2.29 -18.75
N GLY A 31 -14.11 -1.03 -19.15
CA GLY A 31 -13.08 0.00 -19.16
C GLY A 31 -12.47 0.25 -17.78
N LEU A 32 -13.30 0.50 -16.76
CA LEU A 32 -12.86 0.69 -15.38
C LEU A 32 -12.01 -0.50 -14.89
N LEU A 33 -12.47 -1.73 -15.13
CA LEU A 33 -11.76 -2.94 -14.73
C LEU A 33 -10.43 -3.10 -15.46
N ALA A 34 -10.39 -2.83 -16.77
CA ALA A 34 -9.15 -2.91 -17.56
C ALA A 34 -8.10 -1.90 -17.10
N GLY A 35 -8.49 -0.63 -16.91
CA GLY A 35 -7.61 0.40 -16.38
C GLY A 35 -7.12 0.06 -14.97
N ALA A 36 -8.02 -0.46 -14.13
CA ALA A 36 -7.74 -0.88 -12.77
C ALA A 36 -6.69 -2.01 -12.74
N VAL A 37 -6.88 -3.08 -13.51
CA VAL A 37 -5.94 -4.22 -13.58
C VAL A 37 -4.54 -3.77 -13.99
N VAL A 38 -4.43 -2.91 -15.01
CA VAL A 38 -3.14 -2.39 -15.48
C VAL A 38 -2.48 -1.53 -14.40
N PHE A 39 -3.23 -0.61 -13.78
CA PHE A 39 -2.72 0.24 -12.70
C PHE A 39 -2.18 -0.59 -11.54
N THR A 40 -2.91 -1.63 -11.13
CA THR A 40 -2.52 -2.55 -10.07
C THR A 40 -1.24 -3.33 -10.40
N GLY A 41 -1.10 -3.82 -11.64
CA GLY A 41 0.13 -4.48 -12.08
C GLY A 41 1.37 -3.58 -11.95
N PHE A 42 1.25 -2.32 -12.39
CA PHE A 42 2.33 -1.34 -12.23
C PHE A 42 2.60 -0.98 -10.76
N PHE A 43 1.55 -0.92 -9.93
CA PHE A 43 1.71 -0.64 -8.51
C PHE A 43 2.43 -1.78 -7.77
N ILE A 44 2.10 -3.04 -8.05
CA ILE A 44 2.86 -4.20 -7.54
C ILE A 44 4.32 -4.11 -7.99
N ALA A 45 4.58 -3.80 -9.26
CA ALA A 45 5.94 -3.64 -9.75
C ALA A 45 6.69 -2.51 -9.03
N ALA A 46 6.01 -1.41 -8.67
CA ALA A 46 6.56 -0.33 -7.86
C ALA A 46 6.90 -0.78 -6.42
N LEU A 47 6.02 -1.56 -5.79
CA LEU A 47 6.26 -2.15 -4.46
C LEU A 47 7.44 -3.12 -4.48
N VAL A 48 7.52 -3.98 -5.50
CA VAL A 48 8.65 -4.91 -5.68
C VAL A 48 9.95 -4.13 -5.90
N SER A 49 9.91 -3.08 -6.73
CA SER A 49 11.03 -2.14 -6.94
C SER A 49 11.51 -1.53 -5.62
N LEU A 50 10.62 -1.25 -4.67
CA LEU A 50 11.00 -0.71 -3.36
C LEU A 50 12.06 -1.56 -2.65
N PHE A 51 11.98 -2.90 -2.77
CA PHE A 51 12.96 -3.81 -2.17
C PHE A 51 14.35 -3.75 -2.79
N PHE A 52 14.46 -3.26 -4.04
CA PHE A 52 15.73 -3.11 -4.75
C PHE A 52 16.30 -1.69 -4.65
N VAL A 53 15.52 -0.73 -4.19
CA VAL A 53 15.93 0.67 -4.07
C VAL A 53 16.56 0.92 -2.70
N LYS A 54 17.82 1.38 -2.69
CA LYS A 54 18.57 1.66 -1.43
C LYS A 54 17.97 2.80 -0.59
N THR A 55 17.27 3.75 -1.21
CA THR A 55 16.75 4.95 -0.55
C THR A 55 15.40 5.38 -1.13
N TYR A 56 14.38 5.51 -0.29
CA TYR A 56 13.05 6.01 -0.65
C TYR A 56 12.71 7.29 0.13
N ASN A 57 11.78 8.10 -0.37
CA ASN A 57 11.39 9.39 0.21
C ASN A 57 10.06 9.30 0.98
N TYR A 58 9.69 10.35 1.72
CA TYR A 58 8.42 10.40 2.46
C TYR A 58 7.20 10.42 1.53
N PHE A 59 7.36 10.95 0.31
CA PHE A 59 6.34 10.85 -0.73
C PHE A 59 6.05 9.40 -1.13
N ASP A 60 7.07 8.53 -1.18
CA ASP A 60 6.87 7.11 -1.50
C ASP A 60 6.06 6.41 -0.41
N ALA A 61 6.18 6.86 0.84
CA ALA A 61 5.38 6.36 1.97
C ALA A 61 3.92 6.82 1.94
N ALA A 62 3.60 7.88 1.20
CA ALA A 62 2.22 8.34 1.00
C ALA A 62 1.52 7.62 -0.16
N LEU A 63 2.26 6.93 -1.03
CA LEU A 63 1.69 6.22 -2.18
C LEU A 63 0.73 5.08 -1.78
N PRO A 64 1.05 4.19 -0.81
CA PRO A 64 0.14 3.11 -0.45
C PRO A 64 -1.23 3.59 0.09
N PRO A 65 -1.31 4.58 1.01
CA PRO A 65 -2.60 5.13 1.44
C PRO A 65 -3.39 5.76 0.28
N VAL A 66 -2.73 6.57 -0.56
CA VAL A 66 -3.39 7.23 -1.70
C VAL A 66 -3.91 6.20 -2.69
N PHE A 67 -3.10 5.19 -3.02
CA PHE A 67 -3.52 4.07 -3.85
C PHE A 67 -4.72 3.36 -3.24
N ALA A 68 -4.68 3.05 -1.95
CA ALA A 68 -5.74 2.30 -1.29
C ALA A 68 -7.10 3.00 -1.36
N VAL A 69 -7.10 4.33 -1.19
CA VAL A 69 -8.30 5.15 -1.31
C VAL A 69 -8.80 5.19 -2.77
N LEU A 70 -7.92 5.50 -3.73
CA LEU A 70 -8.31 5.59 -5.14
C LEU A 70 -8.79 4.25 -5.70
N TRP A 71 -8.13 3.16 -5.33
CA TRP A 71 -8.49 1.80 -5.72
C TRP A 71 -9.82 1.36 -5.10
N SER A 72 -10.03 1.66 -3.81
CA SER A 72 -11.31 1.39 -3.15
C SER A 72 -12.47 2.12 -3.84
N LEU A 73 -12.25 3.36 -4.26
CA LEU A 73 -13.24 4.12 -5.03
C LEU A 73 -13.47 3.52 -6.43
N ALA A 74 -12.40 3.08 -7.11
CA ALA A 74 -12.49 2.46 -8.42
C ALA A 74 -13.22 1.10 -8.39
N LEU A 75 -13.05 0.34 -7.30
CA LEU A 75 -13.70 -0.95 -7.09
C LEU A 75 -15.09 -0.86 -6.46
N ALA A 76 -15.47 0.29 -5.88
CA ALA A 76 -16.78 0.48 -5.26
C ALA A 76 -17.95 0.10 -6.18
N PRO A 77 -17.97 0.43 -7.49
CA PRO A 77 -19.03 0.02 -8.41
C PRO A 77 -19.09 -1.49 -8.70
N PHE A 78 -18.05 -2.25 -8.34
CA PHE A 78 -17.95 -3.70 -8.53
C PHE A 78 -18.25 -4.48 -7.24
N SER A 79 -18.36 -3.81 -6.09
CA SER A 79 -18.62 -4.40 -4.77
C SER A 79 -20.10 -4.75 -4.53
N PHE A 80 -20.81 -5.19 -5.58
CA PHE A 80 -22.24 -5.53 -5.46
C PHE A 80 -22.46 -6.89 -4.79
N GLY A 81 -22.83 -6.86 -3.51
CA GLY A 81 -23.61 -7.92 -2.85
C GLY A 81 -22.86 -9.14 -2.33
N ALA A 82 -21.56 -9.27 -2.60
CA ALA A 82 -20.70 -10.30 -2.01
C ALA A 82 -19.44 -9.64 -1.45
N SER A 83 -19.04 -10.07 -0.26
CA SER A 83 -17.92 -9.64 0.59
C SER A 83 -16.52 -9.88 -0.03
N LEU A 84 -16.38 -9.69 -1.34
CA LEU A 84 -15.16 -9.92 -2.13
C LEU A 84 -14.08 -8.85 -1.93
N PHE A 85 -14.45 -7.67 -1.42
CA PHE A 85 -13.52 -6.57 -1.17
C PHE A 85 -13.95 -5.75 0.05
N SER A 86 -13.08 -5.70 1.05
CA SER A 86 -13.27 -4.86 2.23
C SER A 86 -12.47 -3.57 2.09
N ALA A 87 -13.13 -2.53 1.58
CA ALA A 87 -12.53 -1.20 1.46
C ALA A 87 -11.91 -0.69 2.78
N PRO A 88 -12.55 -0.86 3.96
CA PRO A 88 -11.95 -0.47 5.23
C PRO A 88 -10.66 -1.21 5.56
N ALA A 89 -10.60 -2.53 5.33
CA ALA A 89 -9.41 -3.34 5.60
C ALA A 89 -8.26 -2.93 4.66
N PHE A 90 -8.55 -2.76 3.36
CA PHE A 90 -7.55 -2.36 2.38
C PHE A 90 -7.00 -0.94 2.63
N ILE A 91 -7.88 0.02 2.90
CA ILE A 91 -7.46 1.39 3.26
C ILE A 91 -6.58 1.37 4.52
N SER A 92 -6.98 0.61 5.54
CA SER A 92 -6.21 0.45 6.77
C SER A 92 -4.82 -0.14 6.50
N ALA A 93 -4.72 -1.20 5.69
CA ALA A 93 -3.45 -1.78 5.27
C ALA A 93 -2.55 -0.75 4.55
N GLY A 94 -3.14 0.11 3.70
CA GLY A 94 -2.41 1.19 3.03
C GLY A 94 -1.83 2.22 3.99
N PHE A 95 -2.63 2.67 4.97
CA PHE A 95 -2.16 3.57 6.02
C PHE A 95 -1.04 2.96 6.86
N MET A 96 -1.18 1.68 7.23
CA MET A 96 -0.19 0.98 8.05
C MET A 96 1.12 0.75 7.30
N LEU A 97 1.06 0.37 6.01
CA LEU A 97 2.26 0.28 5.17
C LEU A 97 2.95 1.63 5.05
N GLY A 98 2.19 2.71 4.81
CA GLY A 98 2.74 4.07 4.79
C GLY A 98 3.42 4.46 6.11
N ALA A 99 2.79 4.17 7.25
CA ALA A 99 3.36 4.40 8.56
C ALA A 99 4.67 3.60 8.78
N CYS A 100 4.69 2.32 8.37
CA CYS A 100 5.88 1.48 8.44
C CYS A 100 7.04 2.04 7.60
N MET A 101 6.74 2.55 6.40
CA MET A 101 7.72 3.22 5.55
C MET A 101 8.24 4.51 6.18
N VAL A 102 7.37 5.33 6.78
CA VAL A 102 7.81 6.54 7.50
C VAL A 102 8.74 6.19 8.66
N LEU A 103 8.39 5.19 9.47
CA LEU A 103 9.21 4.73 10.59
C LEU A 103 10.54 4.14 10.14
N ALA A 104 10.53 3.32 9.08
CA ALA A 104 11.74 2.75 8.51
C ALA A 104 12.67 3.81 7.92
N LYS A 105 12.12 4.89 7.35
CA LYS A 105 12.92 6.00 6.85
C LYS A 105 13.49 6.87 7.97
N ARG A 106 12.68 7.20 8.97
CA ARG A 106 13.09 8.12 10.05
C ARG A 106 14.11 7.49 11.01
N TYR A 107 13.96 6.21 11.29
CA TYR A 107 14.73 5.50 12.33
C TYR A 107 15.62 4.39 11.74
N GLU A 108 15.84 4.39 10.42
CA GLU A 108 16.70 3.42 9.71
C GLU A 108 16.46 1.95 10.10
N THR A 109 15.20 1.59 10.37
CA THR A 109 14.85 0.31 11.03
C THR A 109 15.10 -0.91 10.12
N GLY A 110 15.38 -0.68 8.83
CA GLY A 110 15.75 -1.69 7.85
C GLY A 110 14.55 -2.19 7.05
N ILE A 111 14.77 -2.49 5.76
CA ILE A 111 13.72 -2.82 4.80
C ILE A 111 12.95 -4.12 5.11
N LYS A 112 13.54 -5.00 5.93
CA LYS A 112 12.93 -6.28 6.34
C LYS A 112 11.60 -6.07 7.08
N TRP A 113 11.44 -4.97 7.79
CA TRP A 113 10.19 -4.62 8.47
C TRP A 113 9.06 -4.23 7.53
N LEU A 114 9.37 -3.93 6.27
CA LEU A 114 8.37 -3.63 5.24
C LEU A 114 7.82 -4.88 4.57
N ALA A 115 8.49 -6.03 4.66
CA ALA A 115 8.07 -7.25 3.97
C ALA A 115 6.65 -7.67 4.37
N PHE A 116 6.39 -7.77 5.67
CA PHE A 116 5.08 -8.18 6.19
C PHE A 116 3.95 -7.18 5.86
N PRO A 117 4.06 -5.86 6.14
CA PRO A 117 3.00 -4.91 5.78
C PRO A 117 2.80 -4.81 4.25
N VAL A 118 3.85 -5.00 3.44
CA VAL A 118 3.68 -5.11 1.98
C VAL A 118 2.88 -6.35 1.60
N LEU A 119 3.14 -7.50 2.21
CA LEU A 119 2.38 -8.73 1.94
C LEU A 119 0.91 -8.57 2.31
N VAL A 120 0.61 -8.00 3.48
CA VAL A 120 -0.78 -7.73 3.88
C VAL A 120 -1.45 -6.75 2.92
N PHE A 121 -0.75 -5.70 2.50
CA PHE A 121 -1.27 -4.75 1.52
C PHE A 121 -1.58 -5.39 0.17
N ILE A 122 -0.68 -6.24 -0.35
CA ILE A 122 -0.89 -6.96 -1.61
C ILE A 122 -2.03 -7.96 -1.49
N TYR A 123 -2.14 -8.64 -0.35
CA TYR A 123 -3.24 -9.57 -0.06
C TYR A 123 -4.59 -8.86 -0.17
N GLU A 124 -4.77 -7.77 0.57
CA GLU A 124 -6.02 -6.98 0.60
C GLU A 124 -6.36 -6.29 -0.74
N MET A 125 -5.38 -6.16 -1.64
CA MET A 125 -5.58 -5.63 -2.98
C MET A 125 -6.16 -6.68 -3.94
N LEU A 126 -5.98 -7.98 -3.66
CA LEU A 126 -6.50 -9.05 -4.49
C LEU A 126 -8.01 -9.17 -4.28
N PRO A 127 -8.83 -9.19 -5.34
CA PRO A 127 -10.28 -9.42 -5.24
C PRO A 127 -10.61 -10.91 -4.97
N VAL A 128 -9.79 -11.57 -4.15
CA VAL A 128 -9.85 -12.98 -3.78
C VAL A 128 -9.94 -13.12 -2.25
N ASN A 129 -10.16 -12.03 -1.50
CA ASN A 129 -10.31 -12.08 -0.04
C ASN A 129 -11.33 -13.13 0.34
N ILE A 130 -10.98 -13.94 1.34
CA ILE A 130 -11.90 -14.94 1.90
C ILE A 130 -13.00 -14.12 2.57
N PRO A 131 -14.22 -14.11 2.03
CA PRO A 131 -15.21 -13.16 2.48
C PRO A 131 -15.56 -13.42 3.94
N GLY A 132 -15.24 -12.51 4.85
CA GLY A 132 -15.63 -12.64 6.25
C GLY A 132 -14.91 -11.74 7.25
N PRO A 133 -15.55 -11.50 8.41
CA PRO A 133 -15.00 -10.64 9.47
C PRO A 133 -13.68 -11.15 10.05
N VAL A 134 -13.39 -12.45 9.94
CA VAL A 134 -12.13 -13.05 10.40
C VAL A 134 -10.95 -12.61 9.54
N ASP A 135 -11.15 -12.53 8.22
CA ASP A 135 -10.10 -12.14 7.26
C ASP A 135 -9.74 -10.66 7.43
N ASP A 136 -10.75 -9.78 7.41
CA ASP A 136 -10.60 -8.35 7.67
C ASP A 136 -9.92 -8.07 9.02
N THR A 137 -10.32 -8.82 10.06
CA THR A 137 -9.71 -8.67 11.39
C THR A 137 -8.26 -9.12 11.37
N PHE A 138 -7.93 -10.22 10.68
CA PHE A 138 -6.55 -10.70 10.57
C PHE A 138 -5.67 -9.72 9.80
N ALA A 139 -6.14 -9.17 8.69
CA ALA A 139 -5.42 -8.19 7.91
C ALA A 139 -5.19 -6.89 8.70
N VAL A 140 -6.23 -6.36 9.35
CA VAL A 140 -6.11 -5.16 10.18
C VAL A 140 -5.20 -5.41 11.39
N ALA A 141 -5.40 -6.51 12.12
CA ALA A 141 -4.57 -6.85 13.29
C ALA A 141 -3.11 -7.10 12.91
N GLY A 142 -2.85 -7.77 11.79
CA GLY A 142 -1.51 -7.96 11.25
C GLY A 142 -0.86 -6.63 10.90
N SER A 143 -1.57 -5.78 10.16
CA SER A 143 -1.10 -4.45 9.77
C SER A 143 -0.73 -3.59 10.99
N VAL A 144 -1.63 -3.48 11.96
CA VAL A 144 -1.43 -2.72 13.20
C VAL A 144 -0.31 -3.34 14.04
N GLY A 145 -0.29 -4.67 14.17
CA GLY A 145 0.75 -5.39 14.89
C GLY A 145 2.14 -5.16 14.31
N SER A 146 2.26 -5.07 12.98
CA SER A 146 3.52 -4.80 12.31
C SER A 146 4.07 -3.39 12.59
N VAL A 147 3.19 -2.38 12.56
CA VAL A 147 3.55 -1.00 12.92
C VAL A 147 3.95 -0.92 14.39
N LEU A 148 3.17 -1.51 15.29
CA LEU A 148 3.45 -1.53 16.73
C LEU A 148 4.77 -2.22 17.04
N LEU A 149 5.02 -3.39 16.44
CA LEU A 149 6.28 -4.12 16.63
C LEU A 149 7.47 -3.31 16.12
N GLN A 150 7.36 -2.71 14.93
CA GLN A 150 8.41 -1.85 14.39
C GLN A 150 8.65 -0.62 15.27
N PHE A 151 7.58 0.00 15.76
CA PHE A 151 7.64 1.14 16.66
C PHE A 151 8.33 0.76 17.98
N MET A 152 7.87 -0.28 18.66
CA MET A 152 8.41 -0.69 19.97
C MET A 152 9.85 -1.19 19.90
N ARG A 153 10.19 -1.99 18.89
CA ARG A 153 11.53 -2.60 18.80
C ARG A 153 12.58 -1.69 18.20
N SER A 154 12.19 -0.77 17.33
CA SER A 154 13.16 -0.04 16.51
C SER A 154 13.08 1.48 16.69
N ALA A 155 11.87 2.07 16.67
CA ALA A 155 11.71 3.52 16.82
C ALA A 155 11.86 3.98 18.28
N LEU A 156 11.18 3.32 19.22
CA LEU A 156 11.14 3.70 20.63
C LEU A 156 12.54 3.76 21.28
N PRO A 157 13.46 2.80 21.09
CA PRO A 157 14.81 2.89 21.65
C PRO A 157 15.60 4.09 21.13
N GLN A 158 15.39 4.49 19.88
CA GLN A 158 16.07 5.64 19.28
C GLN A 158 15.50 6.95 19.82
N ILE A 159 14.17 7.06 19.94
CA ILE A 159 13.51 8.22 20.55
C ILE A 159 13.98 8.42 22.00
N LEU A 160 14.05 7.34 22.78
CA LEU A 160 14.53 7.40 24.16
C LEU A 160 16.00 7.85 24.24
N LYS A 161 16.85 7.38 23.33
CA LYS A 161 18.25 7.86 23.22
C LYS A 161 18.34 9.34 22.86
N GLU A 162 17.55 9.81 21.90
CA GLU A 162 17.49 11.24 21.53
C GLU A 162 17.06 12.12 22.70
N GLN A 163 16.04 11.70 23.46
CA GLN A 163 15.55 12.45 24.62
C GLN A 163 16.55 12.44 25.79
N ALA A 164 17.22 11.31 26.03
CA ALA A 164 18.27 11.22 27.06
C ALA A 164 19.49 12.08 26.71
N GLY A 165 19.88 12.12 25.44
CA GLY A 165 20.98 12.97 24.95
C GLY A 165 20.69 14.46 25.10
N LYS A 166 19.46 14.89 24.81
CA LYS A 166 19.01 16.28 25.01
C LYS A 166 18.93 16.73 26.47
N ARG A 167 18.83 15.79 27.42
CA ARG A 167 18.75 16.10 28.85
C ARG A 167 20.14 16.28 29.49
N ASN A 168 21.19 15.79 28.84
CA ASN A 168 22.57 15.87 29.30
C ASN A 168 23.39 16.98 28.61
N ALA A 169 22.77 17.71 27.68
CA ALA A 169 23.33 18.88 27.00
C ALA A 169 22.69 20.16 27.53
#